data_AF-A0A661CDH7-F1
#
_entry.id   AF-A0A661CDH7-F1
#
_cell.length_a   1.000
_cell.length_b   1.000
_cell.length_c   1.000
_cell.angle_alpha   90.00
_cell.angle_beta   90.00
_cell.angle_gamma   90.00
#
_symmetry.space_group_name_H-M   'P 1'
#
loop_
_entity.id
_entity.type
_entity.pdbx_description
1 polymer ?
#
loop_
_entity_poly.entity_id
_entity_poly.type
_entity_poly.pdbx_seq_one_letter_code
_entity_poly.pdbx_strand_id
1 'polypeptide(L)'
;MKPIAFFLIGVLLLLLAFFYQPLYTLFPETFEPVYQFLNQMDTDILYIAGFLALIIALFDALPTLLSVPLFLALAFAGGYFLGDMDISIMVGDWAIL
;
A
#
# COMPACT_ATOMS: atom_id res chain seq x y z
N MET A 1 17.96 -6.07 -4.41
CA MET A 1 17.82 -5.68 -2.99
C MET A 1 17.22 -6.86 -2.24
N LYS A 2 17.53 -7.09 -0.97
CA LYS A 2 16.95 -8.25 -0.25
C LYS A 2 15.43 -8.00 -0.04
N PRO A 3 14.55 -8.99 -0.19
CA PRO A 3 13.09 -8.84 0.03
C PRO A 3 12.76 -8.26 1.41
N ILE A 4 13.64 -8.54 2.38
CA ILE A 4 13.62 -7.99 3.74
C ILE A 4 13.61 -6.45 3.76
N ALA A 5 14.32 -5.78 2.85
CA ALA A 5 14.34 -4.31 2.81
C ALA A 5 12.98 -3.74 2.44
N PHE A 6 12.33 -4.30 1.41
CA PHE A 6 10.97 -3.89 1.02
C PHE A 6 9.95 -4.21 2.11
N PHE A 7 10.10 -5.34 2.78
CA PHE A 7 9.26 -5.69 3.93
C PHE A 7 9.39 -4.65 5.05
N LEU A 8 10.62 -4.33 5.46
CA LEU A 8 10.87 -3.36 6.52
C LEU A 8 10.38 -1.96 6.16
N ILE A 9 10.60 -1.51 4.92
CA ILE A 9 10.09 -0.24 4.41
C ILE A 9 8.55 -0.23 4.43
N GLY A 10 7.91 -1.30 3.94
CA GLY A 10 6.46 -1.42 3.92
C GLY A 10 5.85 -1.38 5.32
N VAL A 11 6.39 -2.18 6.25
CA VAL A 11 5.95 -2.16 7.67
C VAL A 11 6.16 -0.80 8.29
N LEU A 12 7.31 -0.16 8.08
CA LEU A 12 7.61 1.17 8.63
C LEU A 12 6.59 2.20 8.13
N LEU A 13 6.30 2.24 6.84
CA LEU A 13 5.36 3.18 6.25
C LEU A 13 3.94 2.97 6.79
N LEU A 14 3.51 1.71 6.93
CA LEU A 14 2.19 1.39 7.49
C LEU A 14 2.09 1.74 8.98
N LEU A 15 3.14 1.45 9.76
CA LEU A 15 3.21 1.85 11.16
C LEU A 15 3.17 3.37 11.30
N LEU A 16 3.89 4.09 10.43
CA LEU A 16 3.88 5.54 10.44
C LEU A 16 2.48 6.07 10.10
N ALA A 17 1.86 5.57 9.03
CA ALA A 17 0.49 5.94 8.63
C ALA A 17 -0.56 5.64 9.70
N PHE A 18 -0.39 4.57 10.47
CA PHE A 18 -1.33 4.17 11.50
C PHE A 18 -1.11 4.90 12.84
N PHE A 19 0.15 5.09 13.24
CA PHE A 19 0.51 5.58 14.56
C PHE A 19 0.92 7.06 14.60
N TYR A 20 1.01 7.79 13.48
CA TYR A 20 1.47 9.19 13.50
C TYR A 20 0.66 10.08 14.44
N GLN A 21 -0.67 9.95 14.45
CA GLN A 21 -1.55 10.77 15.29
C GLN A 21 -1.49 10.39 16.78
N PRO A 22 -1.53 9.10 17.17
CA PRO A 22 -1.22 8.67 18.55
C PRO A 22 0.17 9.12 19.03
N LEU A 23 1.21 8.98 18.19
CA LEU A 23 2.58 9.34 18.54
C LEU A 23 2.74 10.85 18.74
N TYR A 24 2.11 11.65 17.88
CA TYR A 24 2.05 13.10 18.04
C TYR A 24 1.30 13.51 19.32
N THR A 25 0.23 12.79 19.68
CA THR A 25 -0.53 13.09 20.91
C THR A 25 0.28 12.80 22.18
N LEU A 26 1.11 11.74 22.17
CA LEU A 26 1.94 11.36 23.31
C LEU A 26 3.22 12.19 23.42
N PHE A 27 3.82 12.57 22.29
CA PHE A 27 5.10 13.29 22.22
C PHE A 27 5.08 14.39 21.15
N PRO A 28 4.29 15.45 21.36
CA PRO A 28 4.04 16.47 20.32
C PRO A 28 5.32 17.14 19.84
N GLU A 29 6.19 17.58 20.75
CA GLU A 29 7.43 18.29 20.41
C GLU A 29 8.42 17.47 19.55
N THR A 30 8.40 16.14 19.69
CA THR A 30 9.30 15.25 18.94
C THR A 30 8.72 14.85 17.58
N PHE A 31 7.41 14.69 17.49
CA PHE A 31 6.73 14.18 16.30
C PHE A 31 6.05 15.25 15.45
N GLU A 32 6.05 16.53 15.87
CA GLU A 32 5.52 17.64 15.10
C GLU A 32 6.00 17.71 13.63
N PRO A 33 7.30 17.58 13.31
CA PRO A 33 7.75 17.61 11.90
C PRO A 33 7.21 16.42 11.09
N VAL A 34 7.09 15.25 11.71
CA VAL A 34 6.53 14.04 11.08
C VAL A 34 5.03 14.23 10.86
N TYR A 35 4.31 14.75 11.85
CA TYR A 35 2.89 15.04 11.75
C TYR A 35 2.61 16.07 10.64
N GLN A 36 3.38 17.17 10.59
CA GLN A 36 3.23 18.17 9.52
C GLN A 36 3.52 17.59 8.14
N PHE A 37 4.57 16.77 8.00
CA PHE A 37 4.89 16.09 6.75
C PHE A 37 3.74 15.17 6.28
N LEU A 38 3.18 14.36 7.19
CA LEU A 38 2.07 13.44 6.90
C LEU A 38 0.71 14.13 6.78
N ASN A 39 0.57 15.35 7.30
CA ASN A 39 -0.63 16.14 7.10
C ASN A 39 -0.61 16.88 5.76
N GLN A 40 0.59 17.16 5.22
CA GLN A 40 0.78 17.66 3.87
C GLN A 40 0.73 16.54 2.82
N MET A 41 1.24 15.36 3.18
CA MET A 41 1.29 14.20 2.32
C MET A 41 0.16 13.25 2.72
N ASP A 42 -0.89 13.18 1.90
CA ASP A 42 -2.09 12.40 2.19
C ASP A 42 -1.74 11.00 2.74
N THR A 43 -2.30 10.65 3.90
CA THR A 43 -1.95 9.43 4.64
C THR A 43 -2.26 8.17 3.82
N ASP A 44 -3.23 8.28 2.93
CA ASP A 44 -3.59 7.26 1.95
C ASP A 44 -2.39 6.87 1.06
N ILE A 45 -1.53 7.83 0.72
CA ILE A 45 -0.32 7.56 -0.08
C ILE A 45 0.65 6.67 0.69
N LEU A 46 0.80 6.85 2.01
CA LEU A 46 1.65 5.99 2.83
C LEU A 46 1.05 4.59 2.97
N TYR A 47 -0.27 4.48 3.09
CA TYR A 47 -0.93 3.17 3.10
C TYR A 47 -0.71 2.43 1.78
N ILE A 48 -0.91 3.10 0.64
CA ILE A 48 -0.72 2.52 -0.69
C ILE A 48 0.76 2.15 -0.90
N ALA A 49 1.69 3.06 -0.63
CA ALA A 49 3.11 2.82 -0.80
C ALA A 49 3.63 1.70 0.12
N GLY A 50 3.18 1.69 1.38
CA GLY A 50 3.51 0.65 2.34
C GLY A 50 2.97 -0.72 1.92
N PHE A 51 1.72 -0.78 1.48
CA PHE A 51 1.09 -2.00 0.99
C PHE A 51 1.76 -2.53 -0.29
N LEU A 52 2.08 -1.65 -1.24
CA LEU A 52 2.83 -2.02 -2.45
C LEU A 52 4.22 -2.55 -2.12
N ALA A 53 4.94 -1.93 -1.18
CA ALA A 53 6.23 -2.41 -0.73
C ALA A 53 6.13 -3.83 -0.11
N LEU A 54 5.07 -4.12 0.64
CA LEU A 54 4.82 -5.47 1.17
C LEU A 54 4.51 -6.47 0.07
N ILE A 55 3.70 -6.10 -0.93
CA ILE A 55 3.44 -6.95 -2.10
C ILE A 55 4.76 -7.27 -2.80
N ILE A 56 5.58 -6.26 -3.10
CA ILE A 56 6.88 -6.46 -3.76
C ILE A 56 7.76 -7.40 -2.94
N ALA A 57 7.83 -7.19 -1.61
CA ALA A 57 8.60 -8.06 -0.72
C ALA A 57 8.12 -9.52 -0.74
N LEU A 58 6.80 -9.72 -0.76
CA LEU A 58 6.17 -11.04 -0.82
C LEU A 58 6.47 -11.75 -2.15
N PHE A 59 6.33 -11.05 -3.26
CA PHE A 59 6.59 -11.58 -4.59
C PHE A 59 8.07 -11.88 -4.85
N ASP A 60 8.97 -11.06 -4.31
CA ASP A 60 10.42 -11.27 -4.37
C ASP A 60 10.89 -12.45 -3.48
N ALA A 61 10.15 -12.75 -2.40
CA ALA A 61 10.42 -13.87 -1.51
C ALA A 61 9.80 -15.21 -1.96
N LEU A 62 8.78 -15.20 -2.84
CA LEU A 62 8.05 -16.39 -3.27
C LEU A 62 8.70 -17.05 -4.49
N PRO A 63 8.74 -18.40 -4.56
CA PRO A 63 9.10 -19.11 -5.77
C PRO A 63 8.05 -18.86 -6.87
N THR A 64 8.49 -18.87 -8.13
CA THR A 64 7.65 -18.54 -9.31
C THR A 64 6.36 -19.36 -9.39
N LEU A 65 6.40 -20.63 -8.99
CA LEU A 65 5.24 -21.51 -8.97
C LEU A 65 4.12 -21.04 -8.02
N LEU A 66 4.46 -20.29 -6.97
CA LEU A 66 3.50 -19.73 -6.02
C LEU A 66 3.16 -18.27 -6.31
N SER A 67 4.08 -17.49 -6.87
CA SER A 67 3.83 -16.08 -7.18
C SER A 67 2.83 -15.91 -8.34
N VAL A 68 2.90 -16.74 -9.38
CA VAL A 68 1.97 -16.68 -10.53
C VAL A 68 0.50 -16.88 -10.12
N PRO A 69 0.11 -17.95 -9.40
CA PRO A 69 -1.28 -18.13 -8.99
C PRO A 69 -1.72 -17.05 -7.99
N LEU A 70 -0.83 -16.58 -7.11
CA LEU A 70 -1.13 -15.48 -6.19
C LEU A 70 -1.40 -14.17 -6.93
N PHE A 71 -0.61 -13.85 -7.96
CA PHE A 71 -0.86 -12.69 -8.82
C PHE A 71 -2.22 -12.78 -9.50
N LEU A 72 -2.56 -13.94 -10.07
CA LEU A 72 -3.87 -14.14 -10.69
C LEU A 72 -4.99 -13.97 -9.67
N ALA A 73 -4.88 -14.57 -8.48
CA ALA A 73 -5.88 -14.42 -7.43
C ALA A 73 -6.07 -12.95 -7.01
N LEU A 74 -4.98 -12.19 -6.86
CA LEU A 74 -5.04 -10.76 -6.53
C LEU A 74 -5.64 -9.93 -7.68
N ALA A 75 -5.29 -10.23 -8.94
CA ALA A 75 -5.86 -9.55 -10.10
C ALA A 75 -7.37 -9.81 -10.24
N PHE A 76 -7.82 -11.05 -10.03
CA PHE A 76 -9.24 -11.39 -10.02
C PHE A 76 -9.98 -10.74 -8.85
N ALA A 77 -9.42 -10.77 -7.63
CA ALA A 77 -10.02 -10.13 -6.46
C ALA A 77 -10.11 -8.61 -6.63
N GLY A 78 -9.05 -7.98 -7.14
CA GLY A 78 -9.04 -6.55 -7.45
C GLY A 78 -10.05 -6.19 -8.54
N GLY A 79 -10.11 -6.96 -9.63
CA GLY A 79 -11.09 -6.75 -10.70
C GLY A 79 -12.53 -6.92 -10.23
N TYR A 80 -12.81 -7.94 -9.42
CA TYR A 80 -14.14 -8.15 -8.83
C TYR A 80 -14.55 -7.00 -7.91
N PHE A 81 -13.64 -6.54 -7.05
CA PHE A 81 -13.88 -5.42 -6.15
C PHE A 81 -14.17 -4.11 -6.91
N LEU A 82 -13.43 -3.82 -7.98
CA LEU A 82 -13.65 -2.63 -8.79
C LEU A 82 -14.97 -2.69 -9.58
N GLY A 83 -15.35 -3.87 -10.06
CA GLY A 83 -16.63 -4.10 -10.72
C GLY A 83 -17.84 -3.90 -9.79
N ASP A 84 -17.69 -4.25 -8.50
CA ASP A 84 -18.74 -4.04 -7.49
C ASP A 84 -18.85 -2.58 -7.01
N MET A 85 -17.76 -1.81 -7.14
CA MET A 85 -17.73 -0.39 -6.76
C MET A 85 -18.22 0.59 -7.84
N ASP A 86 -18.72 0.11 -8.99
CA ASP A 86 -19.12 0.93 -10.14
C ASP A 86 -17.99 1.86 -10.66
N ILE A 87 -16.74 1.49 -10.36
CA ILE A 87 -15.54 2.21 -10.81
C ILE A 87 -15.23 1.69 -12.22
N SER A 88 -15.83 2.33 -13.23
CA SER A 88 -15.45 2.08 -14.62
C SER A 88 -14.03 2.59 -14.87
N ILE A 89 -13.09 1.68 -15.10
CA ILE A 89 -11.75 2.04 -15.58
C ILE A 89 -11.89 2.42 -17.05
N MET A 90 -12.06 3.71 -17.35
CA MET A 90 -12.06 4.19 -18.72
C MET A 90 -10.66 4.02 -19.34
N VAL A 91 -10.49 3.02 -20.19
CA VAL A 91 -9.30 2.85 -21.04
C VAL A 91 -9.64 3.46 -22.40
N GLY A 92 -9.55 4.79 -22.50
CA GLY A 92 -10.05 5.54 -23.67
C GLY A 92 -11.58 5.56 -23.77
N ASP A 93 -12.12 5.77 -24.97
CA ASP A 93 -13.58 5.86 -25.26
C ASP A 93 -14.35 4.52 -25.15
N TRP A 94 -13.71 3.45 -24.69
CA TRP A 94 -14.32 2.13 -24.61
C TRP A 94 -14.37 1.68 -23.16
N ALA A 95 -15.58 1.70 -22.60
CA ALA A 95 -15.89 1.04 -21.35
C ALA A 95 -15.91 -0.47 -21.57
N ILE A 96 -15.06 -1.21 -20.84
CA ILE A 96 -15.13 -2.67 -20.77
C ILE A 96 -16.03 -2.99 -19.58
N LEU A 97 -17.22 -3.53 -19.88
CA LEU A 97 -18.18 -4.08 -18.92
C LEU A 97 -17.63 -5.35 -18.26
#